data_AF-A0A924G5R1-F1
#
_entry.id   AF-A0A924G5R1-F1
#
_cell.length_a   1.000
_cell.length_b   1.000
_cell.length_c   1.000
_cell.angle_alpha   90.00
_cell.angle_beta   90.00
_cell.angle_gamma   90.00
#
_symmetry.space_group_name_H-M   'P 1'
#
loop_
_entity.id
_entity.type
_entity.pdbx_description
1 polymer ?
#
loop_
_entity_poly.entity_id
_entity_poly.type
_entity_poly.pdbx_seq_one_letter_code
_entity_poly.pdbx_strand_id
1 'polypeptide(L)'
;KLFVAIGKISFSLYMWHQPILVFVRYIFVQHYSHAQAIFIFLFILLISILSFFFIEQPFRKKAIVKTPLLLWSTSVMLVLITGIAVYVYLQAGIIRNVPELDLTHDKAERHVHAKYNDRVYDYNKDFKYDGSIKILVVGNSQARDWVNVLLESGIKEQLQISYVEKVGLCKDFIGRCSMANFIFFSAMDTMGYTKNYQQYHIDSGKVRIIGLKNFGKSNGFFYNKKHDASYCKQRVKINEKILQTNEFLSNEWGNHYINLIGIMIDSNNSVPVFTPDCKFISQDCLHLTKNGSLYFGHLLHQYIKANFMFQ
;
A
#
# COMPACT_ATOMS: atom_id res chain seq x y z
N LYS A 1 -11.28 43.43 -7.16
CA LYS A 1 -12.22 42.81 -8.14
C LYS A 1 -11.92 41.34 -8.42
N LEU A 2 -10.67 40.95 -8.68
CA LEU A 2 -10.26 39.56 -8.92
C LEU A 2 -10.57 38.59 -7.76
N PHE A 3 -10.20 38.94 -6.52
CA PHE A 3 -10.50 38.12 -5.33
C PHE A 3 -12.00 37.84 -5.14
N VAL A 4 -12.85 38.81 -5.46
CA VAL A 4 -14.31 38.64 -5.40
C VAL A 4 -14.81 37.68 -6.47
N ALA A 5 -14.22 37.71 -7.67
CA ALA A 5 -14.56 36.76 -8.73
C ALA A 5 -14.15 35.32 -8.37
N ILE A 6 -12.96 35.14 -7.79
CA ILE A 6 -12.52 33.84 -7.26
C ILE A 6 -13.45 33.36 -6.14
N GLY A 7 -13.83 34.26 -5.23
CA GLY A 7 -14.79 33.95 -4.17
C GLY A 7 -16.14 33.45 -4.70
N LYS A 8 -16.62 34.01 -5.83
CA LYS A 8 -17.88 33.58 -6.45
C LYS A 8 -17.85 32.15 -6.99
N ILE A 9 -16.73 31.71 -7.57
CA ILE A 9 -16.59 30.35 -8.12
C ILE A 9 -16.10 29.31 -7.09
N SER A 10 -15.87 29.73 -5.84
CA SER A 10 -15.22 28.91 -4.81
C SER A 10 -15.93 27.58 -4.54
N PHE A 11 -17.28 27.57 -4.57
CA PHE A 11 -18.05 26.35 -4.38
C PHE A 11 -17.82 25.35 -5.52
N SER A 12 -17.98 25.79 -6.78
CA SER A 12 -17.68 24.94 -7.94
C SER A 12 -16.21 24.48 -7.96
N LEU A 13 -15.27 25.34 -7.58
CA LEU A 13 -13.85 24.98 -7.45
C LEU A 13 -13.62 23.89 -6.40
N TYR A 14 -14.25 24.03 -5.23
CA TYR A 14 -14.21 23.03 -4.18
C TYR A 14 -14.80 21.69 -4.65
N MET A 15 -15.89 21.70 -5.41
CA MET A 15 -16.51 20.46 -5.90
C MET A 15 -15.64 19.71 -6.92
N TRP A 16 -14.99 20.41 -7.84
CA TRP A 16 -14.32 19.76 -8.98
C TRP A 16 -12.84 19.45 -8.76
N HIS A 17 -12.15 20.16 -7.87
CA HIS A 17 -10.70 19.94 -7.72
C HIS A 17 -10.36 18.52 -7.25
N GLN A 18 -11.02 17.99 -6.20
CA GLN A 18 -10.70 16.65 -5.68
C GLN A 18 -10.99 15.52 -6.69
N PRO A 19 -12.19 15.42 -7.30
CA PRO A 19 -12.46 14.35 -8.26
C PRO A 19 -11.48 14.35 -9.42
N ILE A 20 -11.22 15.52 -10.01
CA ILE A 20 -10.28 15.63 -11.14
C ILE A 20 -8.88 15.19 -10.72
N LEU A 21 -8.36 15.69 -9.59
CA LEU A 21 -7.02 15.33 -9.11
C LEU A 21 -6.89 13.83 -8.81
N VAL A 22 -7.91 13.22 -8.21
CA VAL A 22 -7.92 11.79 -7.88
C VAL A 22 -8.00 10.94 -9.16
N PHE A 23 -8.91 11.25 -10.08
CA PHE A 23 -9.05 10.49 -11.33
C PHE A 23 -7.82 10.63 -12.21
N VAL A 24 -7.23 11.81 -12.30
CA VAL A 24 -6.00 11.99 -13.09
C VAL A 24 -4.85 11.16 -12.52
N ARG A 25 -4.68 11.13 -11.20
CA ARG A 25 -3.69 10.28 -10.53
C ARG A 25 -3.98 8.79 -10.69
N TYR A 26 -5.25 8.42 -10.64
CA TYR A 26 -5.67 7.03 -10.76
C TYR A 26 -5.51 6.52 -12.19
N ILE A 27 -5.74 7.36 -13.21
CA ILE A 27 -5.82 6.93 -14.60
C ILE A 27 -4.53 7.20 -15.38
N PHE A 28 -3.95 8.39 -15.22
CA PHE A 28 -2.95 8.92 -16.18
C PHE A 28 -1.55 9.11 -15.61
N VAL A 29 -1.38 9.36 -14.31
CA VAL A 29 -0.07 9.79 -13.77
C VAL A 29 0.19 9.30 -12.35
N GLN A 30 1.38 8.71 -12.15
CA GLN A 30 1.92 8.38 -10.81
C GLN A 30 2.56 9.61 -10.14
N HIS A 31 3.21 10.46 -10.94
CA HIS A 31 3.88 11.68 -10.53
C HIS A 31 3.56 12.80 -11.52
N TYR A 32 3.23 13.98 -11.01
CA TYR A 32 2.95 15.15 -11.85
C TYR A 32 4.26 15.82 -12.25
N SER A 33 4.45 16.03 -13.56
CA SER A 33 5.39 17.05 -14.02
C SER A 33 4.83 18.45 -13.76
N HIS A 34 5.71 19.45 -13.71
CA HIS A 34 5.29 20.85 -13.55
C HIS A 34 4.29 21.28 -14.64
N ALA A 35 4.52 20.88 -15.89
CA ALA A 35 3.62 21.17 -17.01
C ALA A 35 2.25 20.50 -16.83
N GLN A 36 2.20 19.24 -16.40
CA GLN A 36 0.95 18.54 -16.13
C GLN A 36 0.18 19.18 -14.98
N ALA A 37 0.87 19.58 -13.91
CA ALA A 37 0.24 20.24 -12.77
C ALA A 37 -0.41 21.57 -13.18
N ILE A 38 0.28 22.38 -13.98
CA ILE A 38 -0.26 23.65 -14.52
C ILE A 38 -1.48 23.38 -15.42
N PHE A 39 -1.37 22.40 -16.33
CA PHE A 39 -2.47 22.05 -17.22
C PHE A 39 -3.71 21.59 -16.44
N ILE A 40 -3.55 20.71 -15.46
CA ILE A 40 -4.65 20.21 -14.62
C ILE A 40 -5.26 21.35 -13.80
N PHE A 41 -4.44 22.25 -13.26
CA PHE A 41 -4.93 23.43 -12.55
C PHE A 41 -5.81 24.32 -13.44
N LEU A 42 -5.35 24.64 -14.65
CA LEU A 42 -6.13 25.40 -15.63
C LEU A 42 -7.41 24.67 -16.03
N PHE A 43 -7.34 23.35 -16.20
CA PHE A 43 -8.49 22.52 -16.50
C PHE A 43 -9.53 22.53 -15.36
N ILE A 44 -9.09 22.40 -14.10
CA ILE A 44 -9.96 22.52 -12.92
C ILE A 44 -10.63 23.89 -12.89
N LEU A 45 -9.88 24.97 -13.13
CA LEU A 45 -10.44 26.32 -13.18
C LEU A 45 -11.49 26.46 -14.28
N LEU A 46 -11.20 25.97 -15.50
CA LEU A 46 -12.14 25.99 -16.62
C LEU A 46 -13.44 25.25 -16.26
N ILE A 47 -13.35 24.00 -15.79
CA ILE A 47 -14.52 23.21 -15.39
C ILE A 47 -15.29 23.89 -14.25
N SER A 48 -14.59 24.50 -13.30
CA SER A 48 -15.21 25.21 -12.18
C SER A 48 -15.96 26.46 -12.63
N ILE A 49 -15.42 27.21 -13.60
CA ILE A 49 -16.07 28.37 -14.18
C ILE A 49 -17.32 27.94 -14.97
N LEU A 50 -17.19 26.91 -15.81
CA LEU A 50 -18.34 26.36 -16.55
C LEU A 50 -19.41 25.86 -15.58
N SER A 51 -19.04 25.08 -14.57
CA SER A 51 -19.94 24.62 -13.51
C SER A 51 -20.62 25.78 -12.78
N PHE A 52 -19.89 26.86 -12.49
CA PHE A 52 -20.46 28.02 -11.82
C PHE A 52 -21.57 28.69 -12.66
N PHE A 53 -21.32 28.89 -13.97
CA PHE A 53 -22.29 29.55 -14.84
C PHE A 53 -23.47 28.65 -15.24
N PHE A 54 -23.22 27.37 -15.51
CA PHE A 54 -24.22 26.45 -16.06
C PHE A 54 -24.92 25.58 -15.02
N ILE A 55 -24.34 25.39 -13.83
CA ILE A 55 -24.92 24.54 -12.78
C ILE A 55 -25.21 25.41 -11.54
N GLU A 56 -24.21 26.07 -10.98
CA GLU A 56 -24.38 26.75 -9.70
C GLU A 56 -25.35 27.94 -9.80
N GLN A 57 -25.19 28.82 -10.79
CA GLN A 57 -26.04 30.00 -10.94
C GLN A 57 -27.52 29.66 -11.24
N PRO A 58 -27.86 28.74 -12.16
CA PRO A 58 -29.25 28.37 -12.39
C PRO A 58 -29.94 27.81 -11.15
N PHE A 59 -29.25 26.97 -10.39
CA PHE A 59 -29.80 26.36 -9.16
C PHE A 59 -29.88 27.34 -7.98
N ARG A 60 -29.09 28.43 -7.97
CA ARG A 60 -29.23 29.52 -7.00
C ARG A 60 -30.43 30.43 -7.28
N LYS A 61 -30.89 30.50 -8.53
CA LYS A 61 -32.01 31.36 -8.93
C LYS A 61 -33.34 30.62 -8.73
N LYS A 62 -34.08 30.98 -7.67
CA LYS A 62 -35.42 30.42 -7.37
C LYS A 62 -36.44 30.57 -8.51
N ALA A 63 -36.27 31.58 -9.37
CA ALA A 63 -37.09 31.78 -10.55
C ALA A 63 -36.90 30.69 -11.63
N ILE A 64 -35.75 30.01 -11.62
CA ILE A 64 -35.40 28.94 -12.56
C ILE A 64 -35.69 27.59 -11.92
N VAL A 65 -35.20 27.34 -10.71
CA VAL A 65 -35.39 26.07 -9.99
C VAL A 65 -36.18 26.29 -8.71
N LYS A 66 -37.40 25.72 -8.65
CA LYS A 66 -38.24 25.78 -7.46
C LYS A 66 -37.69 24.86 -6.36
N THR A 67 -37.67 25.34 -5.11
CA THR A 67 -37.10 24.61 -3.97
C THR A 67 -37.73 23.22 -3.75
N PRO A 68 -39.07 23.02 -3.82
CA PRO A 68 -39.64 21.68 -3.63
C PRO A 68 -39.20 20.68 -4.69
N LEU A 69 -39.11 21.12 -5.95
CA LEU A 69 -38.63 20.27 -7.06
C LEU A 69 -37.17 19.88 -6.86
N LEU A 70 -36.32 20.83 -6.43
CA LEU A 70 -34.93 20.56 -6.12
C LEU A 70 -34.78 19.54 -4.98
N LEU A 71 -35.51 19.73 -3.88
CA LEU A 71 -35.46 18.82 -2.73
C LEU A 71 -35.96 17.43 -3.11
N TRP A 72 -37.03 17.34 -3.90
CA TRP A 72 -37.54 16.06 -4.36
C TRP A 72 -36.54 15.35 -5.28
N SER A 73 -36.00 16.05 -6.28
CA SER A 73 -35.05 15.45 -7.23
C SER A 73 -33.75 15.01 -6.57
N THR A 74 -33.20 15.81 -5.64
CA THR A 74 -32.01 15.42 -4.88
C THR A 74 -32.28 14.27 -3.92
N SER A 75 -33.47 14.22 -3.31
CA SER A 75 -33.87 13.08 -2.45
C SER A 75 -34.00 11.79 -3.25
N VAL A 76 -34.63 11.84 -4.43
CA VAL A 76 -34.74 10.68 -5.33
C VAL A 76 -33.35 10.21 -5.78
N MET A 77 -32.49 11.14 -6.21
CA MET A 77 -31.10 10.80 -6.58
C MET A 77 -30.30 10.21 -5.42
N LEU A 78 -30.47 10.74 -4.21
CA LEU A 78 -29.82 10.21 -3.01
C LEU A 78 -30.24 8.76 -2.77
N VAL A 79 -31.56 8.48 -2.75
CA VAL A 79 -32.08 7.12 -2.55
C VAL A 79 -31.58 6.15 -3.62
N LEU A 80 -31.58 6.56 -4.89
CA LEU A 80 -31.11 5.73 -6.00
C LEU A 80 -29.60 5.43 -5.89
N ILE A 81 -28.77 6.45 -5.67
CA ILE A 81 -27.32 6.30 -5.56
C ILE A 81 -26.98 5.46 -4.32
N THR A 82 -27.62 5.71 -3.18
CA THR A 82 -27.43 4.91 -1.97
C THR A 82 -27.89 3.48 -2.16
N GLY A 83 -29.02 3.24 -2.83
CA GLY A 83 -29.50 1.89 -3.13
C GLY A 83 -28.53 1.10 -4.00
N ILE A 84 -28.00 1.71 -5.06
CA ILE A 84 -26.97 1.12 -5.92
C ILE A 84 -25.69 0.86 -5.11
N ALA A 85 -25.26 1.83 -4.30
CA ALA A 85 -24.06 1.68 -3.47
C ALA A 85 -24.21 0.55 -2.44
N VAL A 86 -25.38 0.42 -1.80
CA VAL A 86 -25.71 -0.69 -0.90
C VAL A 86 -25.70 -2.01 -1.66
N TYR A 87 -26.30 -2.08 -2.84
CA TYR A 87 -26.27 -3.29 -3.67
C TYR A 87 -24.83 -3.71 -4.00
N VAL A 88 -24.00 -2.79 -4.50
CA VAL A 88 -22.59 -3.05 -4.81
C VAL A 88 -21.82 -3.46 -3.55
N TYR A 89 -22.07 -2.78 -2.43
CA TYR A 89 -21.47 -3.13 -1.14
C TYR A 89 -21.82 -4.56 -0.74
N LEU A 90 -23.09 -4.97 -0.83
CA LEU A 90 -23.57 -6.33 -0.55
C LEU A 90 -22.90 -7.38 -1.46
N GLN A 91 -22.57 -7.03 -2.70
CA GLN A 91 -21.79 -7.87 -3.64
C GLN A 91 -20.26 -7.79 -3.43
N ALA A 92 -19.81 -7.43 -2.22
CA ALA A 92 -18.40 -7.24 -1.86
C ALA A 92 -17.62 -6.22 -2.72
N GLY A 93 -18.29 -5.39 -3.52
CA GLY A 93 -17.68 -4.40 -4.40
C GLY A 93 -16.97 -4.98 -5.63
N ILE A 94 -16.98 -6.30 -5.85
CA ILE A 94 -16.29 -6.94 -6.97
C ILE A 94 -17.27 -7.06 -8.13
N ILE A 95 -17.23 -6.05 -9.01
CA ILE A 95 -18.11 -5.96 -10.18
C ILE A 95 -17.52 -6.73 -11.38
N ARG A 96 -16.25 -7.19 -11.29
CA ARG A 96 -15.54 -7.88 -12.37
C ARG A 96 -14.44 -8.80 -11.87
N ASN A 97 -14.02 -9.73 -12.73
CA ASN A 97 -12.82 -10.53 -12.51
C ASN A 97 -11.55 -9.67 -12.61
N VAL A 98 -10.62 -9.88 -11.68
CA VAL A 98 -9.26 -9.32 -11.70
C VAL A 98 -8.29 -10.48 -11.45
N PRO A 99 -7.97 -11.26 -12.50
CA PRO A 99 -7.14 -12.47 -12.38
C PRO A 99 -5.76 -12.21 -11.78
N GLU A 100 -5.22 -11.00 -11.95
CA GLU A 100 -3.91 -10.59 -11.42
C GLU A 100 -3.91 -10.47 -9.89
N LEU A 101 -5.10 -10.39 -9.27
CA LEU A 101 -5.32 -10.39 -7.82
C LEU A 101 -6.01 -11.67 -7.32
N ASP A 102 -6.20 -12.67 -8.19
CA ASP A 102 -7.00 -13.88 -7.91
C ASP A 102 -8.44 -13.59 -7.50
N LEU A 103 -8.98 -12.45 -7.95
CA LEU A 103 -10.36 -12.05 -7.67
C LEU A 103 -11.26 -12.48 -8.82
N THR A 104 -12.29 -13.25 -8.48
CA THR A 104 -13.36 -13.61 -9.41
C THR A 104 -14.70 -13.20 -8.82
N HIS A 105 -15.66 -12.89 -9.67
CA HIS A 105 -17.01 -12.49 -9.27
C HIS A 105 -17.67 -13.57 -8.39
N ASP A 106 -17.48 -14.86 -8.72
CA ASP A 106 -18.10 -15.98 -8.00
C ASP A 106 -17.45 -16.27 -6.64
N LYS A 107 -16.23 -15.77 -6.41
CA LYS A 107 -15.50 -15.90 -5.14
C LYS A 107 -15.31 -14.54 -4.47
N ALA A 108 -16.24 -13.62 -4.73
CA ALA A 108 -16.15 -12.26 -4.23
C ALA A 108 -16.25 -12.25 -2.69
N GLU A 109 -15.16 -11.87 -2.04
CA GLU A 109 -15.12 -11.70 -0.59
C GLU A 109 -14.55 -10.32 -0.25
N ARG A 110 -15.13 -9.68 0.77
CA ARG A 110 -14.66 -8.37 1.22
C ARG A 110 -13.32 -8.48 1.93
N HIS A 111 -12.49 -7.48 1.70
CA HIS A 111 -11.23 -7.27 2.44
C HIS A 111 -10.24 -8.44 2.35
N VAL A 112 -10.29 -9.28 1.31
CA VAL A 112 -9.42 -10.48 1.19
C VAL A 112 -7.92 -10.16 1.37
N HIS A 113 -7.44 -9.06 0.80
CA HIS A 113 -6.03 -8.67 0.94
C HIS A 113 -5.71 -8.13 2.34
N ALA A 114 -6.65 -7.44 2.99
CA ALA A 114 -6.47 -7.00 4.38
C ALA A 114 -6.47 -8.21 5.32
N LYS A 115 -7.43 -9.14 5.17
CA LYS A 115 -7.48 -10.40 5.93
C LYS A 115 -6.19 -11.21 5.78
N TYR A 116 -5.66 -11.31 4.55
CA TYR A 116 -4.37 -11.96 4.30
C TYR A 116 -3.22 -11.30 5.06
N ASN A 117 -3.18 -9.97 5.13
CA ASN A 117 -2.14 -9.23 5.86
C ASN A 117 -2.37 -9.20 7.38
N ASP A 118 -3.62 -9.30 7.83
CA ASP A 118 -4.02 -9.27 9.23
C ASP A 118 -3.95 -10.65 9.91
N ARG A 119 -3.93 -11.76 9.14
CA ARG A 119 -3.75 -13.13 9.70
C ARG A 119 -2.50 -13.25 10.58
N VAL A 120 -1.53 -12.36 10.38
CA VAL A 120 -0.29 -12.29 11.16
C VAL A 120 -0.54 -11.98 12.63
N TYR A 121 -1.66 -11.33 12.98
CA TYR A 121 -2.01 -11.09 14.38
C TYR A 121 -2.19 -12.39 15.18
N ASP A 122 -2.55 -13.51 14.53
CA ASP A 122 -2.64 -14.85 15.15
C ASP A 122 -1.26 -15.42 15.58
N TYR A 123 -0.18 -14.77 15.13
CA TYR A 123 1.20 -15.10 15.52
C TYR A 123 1.68 -14.27 16.70
N ASN A 124 0.85 -13.42 17.31
CA ASN A 124 1.18 -12.76 18.57
C ASN A 124 1.04 -13.72 19.76
N LYS A 125 1.99 -14.66 19.86
CA LYS A 125 2.03 -15.71 20.88
C LYS A 125 3.48 -16.02 21.26
N ASP A 126 3.65 -16.56 22.46
CA ASP A 126 4.98 -16.91 22.96
C ASP A 126 5.55 -18.13 22.21
N PHE A 127 6.87 -18.22 22.21
CA PHE A 127 7.56 -19.37 21.64
C PHE A 127 7.33 -20.63 22.49
N LYS A 128 7.39 -21.79 21.83
CA LYS A 128 7.45 -23.09 22.50
C LYS A 128 8.88 -23.61 22.41
N TYR A 129 9.32 -24.33 23.44
CA TYR A 129 10.60 -25.02 23.40
C TYR A 129 10.50 -26.25 22.49
N ASP A 130 11.04 -26.12 21.28
CA ASP A 130 11.18 -27.18 20.29
C ASP A 130 12.46 -26.96 19.46
N GLY A 131 12.74 -27.86 18.51
CA GLY A 131 13.89 -27.80 17.60
C GLY A 131 13.76 -26.81 16.43
N SER A 132 12.68 -26.02 16.36
CA SER A 132 12.47 -25.06 15.28
C SER A 132 13.31 -23.79 15.45
N ILE A 133 13.58 -23.11 14.33
CA ILE A 133 14.21 -21.79 14.31
C ILE A 133 13.18 -20.75 14.76
N LYS A 134 13.47 -20.05 15.86
CA LYS A 134 12.57 -19.07 16.47
C LYS A 134 12.82 -17.70 15.88
N ILE A 135 11.80 -17.16 15.23
CA ILE A 135 11.84 -15.85 14.60
C ILE A 135 10.84 -14.92 15.28
N LEU A 136 11.36 -13.85 15.88
CA LEU A 136 10.54 -12.76 16.40
C LEU A 136 10.45 -11.66 15.35
N VAL A 137 9.26 -11.17 15.06
CA VAL A 137 9.07 -10.04 14.14
C VAL A 137 8.33 -8.92 14.87
N VAL A 138 8.89 -7.71 14.84
CA VAL A 138 8.42 -6.57 15.62
C VAL A 138 8.11 -5.38 14.72
N GLY A 139 6.93 -4.80 14.89
CA GLY A 139 6.54 -3.53 14.29
C GLY A 139 5.25 -3.58 13.47
N ASN A 140 5.15 -2.71 12.48
CA ASN A 140 3.89 -2.34 11.83
C ASN A 140 3.56 -3.23 10.61
N SER A 141 2.91 -2.68 9.59
CA SER A 141 2.61 -3.38 8.35
C SER A 141 3.83 -3.87 7.55
N GLN A 142 5.02 -3.29 7.75
CA GLN A 142 6.27 -3.82 7.19
C GLN A 142 6.60 -5.19 7.79
N ALA A 143 6.51 -5.29 9.11
CA ALA A 143 6.66 -6.55 9.83
C ALA A 143 5.57 -7.57 9.45
N ARG A 144 4.31 -7.15 9.27
CA ARG A 144 3.24 -8.09 8.86
C ARG A 144 3.51 -8.73 7.50
N ASP A 145 3.89 -7.92 6.51
CA ASP A 145 4.22 -8.49 5.21
C ASP A 145 5.47 -9.36 5.26
N TRP A 146 6.45 -9.03 6.10
CA TRP A 146 7.62 -9.88 6.30
C TRP A 146 7.25 -11.24 6.90
N VAL A 147 6.37 -11.28 7.90
CA VAL A 147 5.84 -12.56 8.40
C VAL A 147 5.14 -13.32 7.28
N ASN A 148 4.34 -12.65 6.44
CA ASN A 148 3.73 -13.29 5.30
C ASN A 148 4.75 -13.84 4.29
N VAL A 149 5.85 -13.12 4.03
CA VAL A 149 6.96 -13.63 3.21
C VAL A 149 7.57 -14.88 3.83
N LEU A 150 7.82 -14.90 5.14
CA LEU A 150 8.34 -16.08 5.84
C LEU A 150 7.34 -17.26 5.80
N LEU A 151 6.05 -17.00 5.94
CA LEU A 151 5.01 -18.04 5.90
C LEU A 151 4.77 -18.62 4.51
N GLU A 152 4.88 -17.80 3.48
CA GLU A 152 4.77 -18.25 2.08
C GLU A 152 6.12 -18.75 1.53
N SER A 153 7.21 -18.62 2.31
CA SER A 153 8.50 -19.20 1.93
C SER A 153 8.49 -20.72 2.09
N GLY A 154 9.33 -21.40 1.31
CA GLY A 154 9.52 -22.85 1.42
C GLY A 154 10.16 -23.34 2.73
N ILE A 155 10.41 -22.47 3.71
CA ILE A 155 11.04 -22.81 5.00
C ILE A 155 10.08 -22.72 6.19
N LYS A 156 8.79 -22.39 5.99
CA LYS A 156 7.80 -22.22 7.08
C LYS A 156 7.83 -23.34 8.13
N GLU A 157 7.91 -24.60 7.70
CA GLU A 157 7.87 -25.77 8.60
C GLU A 157 9.10 -25.87 9.52
N GLN A 158 10.18 -25.16 9.19
CA GLN A 158 11.39 -25.07 10.02
C GLN A 158 11.32 -23.91 11.04
N LEU A 159 10.31 -23.04 10.91
CA LEU A 159 10.21 -21.79 11.65
C LEU A 159 9.10 -21.84 12.69
N GLN A 160 9.38 -21.28 13.86
CA GLN A 160 8.36 -20.84 14.79
C GLN A 160 8.38 -19.31 14.83
N ILE A 161 7.28 -18.69 14.41
CA ILE A 161 7.16 -17.24 14.30
C ILE A 161 6.35 -16.70 15.47
N SER A 162 6.88 -15.66 16.11
CA SER A 162 6.17 -14.78 17.03
C SER A 162 6.14 -13.37 16.45
N TYR A 163 4.99 -12.71 16.50
CA TYR A 163 4.78 -11.34 16.03
C TYR A 163 4.42 -10.41 17.18
N VAL A 164 4.99 -9.20 17.19
CA VAL A 164 4.66 -8.15 18.17
C VAL A 164 4.50 -6.81 17.46
N GLU A 165 3.28 -6.28 17.40
CA GLU A 165 3.04 -4.96 16.81
C GLU A 165 3.50 -3.82 17.72
N LYS A 166 3.07 -3.89 18.99
CA LYS A 166 3.34 -2.89 20.03
C LYS A 166 3.97 -3.56 21.22
N VAL A 167 5.26 -3.29 21.43
CA VAL A 167 6.03 -3.92 22.52
C VAL A 167 5.43 -3.63 23.91
N GLY A 168 4.92 -2.42 24.15
CA GLY A 168 4.29 -2.08 25.43
C GLY A 168 3.01 -2.89 25.76
N LEU A 169 2.42 -3.58 24.80
CA LEU A 169 1.26 -4.47 25.02
C LEU A 169 1.65 -5.96 25.09
N CYS A 170 2.93 -6.28 24.86
CA CYS A 170 3.43 -7.64 24.89
C CYS A 170 3.82 -8.02 26.32
N LYS A 171 3.13 -9.01 26.90
CA LYS A 171 3.36 -9.45 28.29
C LYS A 171 4.78 -9.95 28.53
N ASP A 172 5.30 -10.77 27.62
CA ASP A 172 6.64 -11.36 27.74
C ASP A 172 7.51 -11.04 26.51
N PHE A 173 7.78 -9.75 26.30
CA PHE A 173 8.66 -9.34 25.20
C PHE A 173 10.11 -9.80 25.39
N ILE A 174 10.64 -9.71 26.61
CA ILE A 174 12.03 -10.07 26.92
C ILE A 174 12.25 -11.58 26.77
N GLY A 175 11.32 -12.42 27.23
CA GLY A 175 11.40 -13.87 27.04
C GLY A 175 11.40 -14.25 25.56
N ARG A 176 10.54 -13.63 24.75
CA ARG A 176 10.55 -13.80 23.29
C ARG A 176 11.88 -13.37 22.66
N CYS A 177 12.44 -12.23 23.05
CA CYS A 177 13.76 -11.79 22.56
C CYS A 177 14.87 -12.77 22.94
N SER A 178 14.84 -13.31 24.17
CA SER A 178 15.82 -14.27 24.67
C SER A 178 15.79 -15.58 23.87
N MET A 179 14.59 -16.12 23.64
CA MET A 179 14.39 -17.39 22.91
C MET A 179 14.59 -17.27 21.39
N ALA A 180 14.41 -16.09 20.80
CA ALA A 180 14.55 -15.90 19.37
C ALA A 180 15.98 -16.16 18.89
N ASN A 181 16.11 -16.82 17.73
CA ASN A 181 17.37 -16.91 16.99
C ASN A 181 17.62 -15.63 16.20
N PHE A 182 16.57 -15.07 15.59
CA PHE A 182 16.59 -13.81 14.87
C PHE A 182 15.40 -12.94 15.23
N ILE A 183 15.62 -11.63 15.28
CA ILE A 183 14.61 -10.63 15.61
C ILE A 183 14.56 -9.59 14.49
N PHE A 184 13.47 -9.58 13.74
CA PHE A 184 13.27 -8.67 12.62
C PHE A 184 12.44 -7.47 13.05
N PHE A 185 12.96 -6.26 12.85
CA PHE A 185 12.24 -5.02 13.12
C PHE A 185 11.81 -4.35 11.81
N SER A 186 10.67 -3.66 11.84
CA SER A 186 10.29 -2.74 10.75
C SER A 186 11.36 -1.66 10.55
N ALA A 187 11.47 -1.13 9.34
CA ALA A 187 12.49 -0.15 8.96
C ALA A 187 12.62 1.02 9.96
N MET A 188 13.81 1.18 10.55
CA MET A 188 14.19 2.29 11.42
C MET A 188 15.71 2.46 11.41
N ASP A 189 16.19 3.64 11.77
CA ASP A 189 17.61 3.91 11.94
C ASP A 189 18.13 3.40 13.30
N THR A 190 19.46 3.41 13.47
CA THR A 190 20.15 2.97 14.70
C THR A 190 19.76 3.81 15.91
N MET A 191 19.55 5.12 15.73
CA MET A 191 19.07 6.02 16.77
C MET A 191 17.64 5.68 17.22
N GLY A 192 16.73 5.46 16.28
CA GLY A 192 15.36 5.04 16.54
C GLY A 192 15.30 3.67 17.20
N TYR A 193 16.16 2.73 16.81
CA TYR A 193 16.30 1.45 17.49
C TYR A 193 16.76 1.64 18.94
N THR A 194 17.85 2.38 19.16
CA THR A 194 18.42 2.64 20.49
C THR A 194 17.38 3.26 21.41
N LYS A 195 16.69 4.30 20.94
CA LYS A 195 15.65 4.99 21.72
C LYS A 195 14.52 4.08 22.18
N ASN A 196 14.10 3.13 21.36
CA ASN A 196 12.92 2.31 21.64
C ASN A 196 13.27 0.97 22.32
N TYR A 197 14.45 0.40 22.03
CA TYR A 197 14.75 -0.99 22.35
C TYR A 197 16.01 -1.22 23.20
N GLN A 198 16.86 -0.21 23.42
CA GLN A 198 18.08 -0.36 24.23
C GLN A 198 17.77 -0.89 25.65
N GLN A 199 16.65 -0.47 26.23
CA GLN A 199 16.19 -0.91 27.56
C GLN A 199 15.98 -2.44 27.69
N TYR A 200 15.76 -3.14 26.57
CA TYR A 200 15.52 -4.59 26.57
C TYR A 200 16.80 -5.42 26.44
N HIS A 201 17.97 -4.79 26.31
CA HIS A 201 19.28 -5.46 26.25
C HIS A 201 19.33 -6.61 25.22
N ILE A 202 18.73 -6.39 24.06
CA ILE A 202 18.67 -7.37 22.98
C ILE A 202 20.06 -7.54 22.35
N ASP A 203 20.49 -8.79 22.20
CA ASP A 203 21.70 -9.15 21.46
C ASP A 203 21.66 -8.61 20.02
N SER A 204 22.57 -7.70 19.69
CA SER A 204 22.66 -7.06 18.38
C SER A 204 22.93 -8.05 17.25
N GLY A 205 23.56 -9.19 17.54
CA GLY A 205 23.80 -10.27 16.58
C GLY A 205 22.50 -10.87 16.03
N LYS A 206 21.41 -10.84 16.82
CA LYS A 206 20.09 -11.36 16.44
C LYS A 206 19.25 -10.37 15.64
N VAL A 207 19.57 -9.08 15.71
CA VAL A 207 18.75 -8.01 15.14
C VAL A 207 18.87 -7.98 13.62
N ARG A 208 17.74 -7.87 12.92
CA ARG A 208 17.65 -7.64 11.48
C ARG A 208 16.62 -6.55 11.21
N ILE A 209 16.88 -5.68 10.24
CA ILE A 209 15.97 -4.60 9.85
C ILE A 209 15.35 -4.93 8.50
N ILE A 210 14.02 -4.95 8.47
CA ILE A 210 13.23 -5.18 7.26
C ILE A 210 13.25 -3.89 6.45
N GLY A 211 13.79 -3.96 5.23
CA GLY A 211 13.88 -2.80 4.36
C GLY A 211 12.54 -2.30 3.84
N LEU A 212 12.58 -1.14 3.20
CA LEU A 212 11.39 -0.50 2.64
C LEU A 212 10.85 -1.27 1.44
N LYS A 213 9.56 -1.06 1.16
CA LYS A 213 8.85 -1.56 -0.02
C LYS A 213 8.02 -0.42 -0.63
N ASN A 214 7.95 -0.36 -1.94
CA ASN A 214 7.13 0.62 -2.66
C ASN A 214 6.82 0.13 -4.07
N PHE A 215 5.54 0.17 -4.45
CA PHE A 215 5.09 -0.25 -5.77
C PHE A 215 4.28 0.84 -6.48
N GLY A 216 4.59 2.11 -6.19
CA GLY A 216 3.91 3.27 -6.78
C GLY A 216 2.85 3.91 -5.88
N LYS A 217 1.87 4.57 -6.51
CA LYS A 217 0.79 5.30 -5.82
C LYS A 217 -0.60 4.72 -6.06
N SER A 218 -0.83 4.10 -7.21
CA SER A 218 -2.11 3.47 -7.54
C SER A 218 -1.95 2.40 -8.59
N ASN A 219 -2.61 1.26 -8.38
CA ASN A 219 -2.69 0.20 -9.38
C ASN A 219 -3.63 0.53 -10.54
N GLY A 220 -4.52 1.53 -10.40
CA GLY A 220 -5.41 1.95 -11.49
C GLY A 220 -4.64 2.32 -12.76
N PHE A 221 -3.52 3.03 -12.59
CA PHE A 221 -2.65 3.46 -13.68
C PHE A 221 -2.07 2.27 -14.46
N PHE A 222 -1.64 1.21 -13.75
CA PHE A 222 -1.10 0.02 -14.40
C PHE A 222 -2.22 -0.80 -15.04
N TYR A 223 -3.33 -0.97 -14.31
CA TYR A 223 -4.50 -1.72 -14.76
C TYR A 223 -5.11 -1.17 -16.06
N ASN A 224 -5.09 0.15 -16.27
CA ASN A 224 -5.61 0.76 -17.49
C ASN A 224 -4.88 0.32 -18.76
N LYS A 225 -3.70 -0.29 -18.63
CA LYS A 225 -2.92 -0.84 -19.74
C LYS A 225 -3.10 -2.35 -19.91
N LYS A 226 -4.16 -2.96 -19.36
CA LYS A 226 -4.41 -4.42 -19.43
C LYS A 226 -4.46 -5.02 -20.83
N HIS A 227 -4.74 -4.19 -21.84
CA HIS A 227 -4.80 -4.61 -23.24
C HIS A 227 -3.47 -4.44 -23.99
N ASP A 228 -2.44 -3.90 -23.33
CA ASP A 228 -1.10 -3.77 -23.88
C ASP A 228 -0.38 -5.13 -23.78
N ALA A 229 0.32 -5.54 -24.85
CA ALA A 229 1.13 -6.76 -24.84
C ALA A 229 2.24 -6.75 -23.76
N SER A 230 2.63 -5.55 -23.30
CA SER A 230 3.61 -5.35 -22.23
C SER A 230 2.99 -5.21 -20.82
N TYR A 231 1.68 -5.46 -20.65
CA TYR A 231 0.94 -5.24 -19.40
C TYR A 231 1.64 -5.80 -18.16
N CYS A 232 2.01 -7.09 -18.18
CA CYS A 232 2.64 -7.78 -17.05
C CYS A 232 4.14 -7.41 -16.87
N LYS A 233 4.73 -6.68 -17.82
CA LYS A 233 6.13 -6.24 -17.79
C LYS A 233 6.29 -4.83 -17.25
N GLN A 234 5.18 -4.19 -16.85
CA GLN A 234 5.21 -2.84 -16.31
C GLN A 234 6.06 -2.75 -15.04
N ARG A 235 6.83 -1.66 -14.97
CA ARG A 235 7.65 -1.29 -13.82
C ARG A 235 7.26 0.09 -13.34
N VAL A 236 7.59 0.38 -12.09
CA VAL A 236 7.33 1.67 -11.45
C VAL A 236 8.62 2.25 -10.91
N LYS A 237 8.91 3.51 -11.29
CA LYS A 237 10.05 4.24 -10.77
C LYS A 237 9.82 4.53 -9.29
N ILE A 238 10.81 4.21 -8.46
CA ILE A 238 10.75 4.50 -7.03
C ILE A 238 11.06 5.98 -6.80
N ASN A 239 10.34 6.58 -5.85
CA ASN A 239 10.61 7.95 -5.44
C ASN A 239 12.02 8.09 -4.84
N GLU A 240 12.76 9.12 -5.24
CA GLU A 240 14.15 9.36 -4.80
C GLU A 240 14.30 9.40 -3.28
N LYS A 241 13.35 9.98 -2.55
CA LYS A 241 13.39 9.98 -1.07
C LYS A 241 13.37 8.58 -0.48
N ILE A 242 12.60 7.66 -1.09
CA ILE A 242 12.54 6.26 -0.64
C ILE A 242 13.87 5.56 -0.94
N LEU A 243 14.47 5.81 -2.11
CA LEU A 243 15.78 5.26 -2.47
C LEU A 243 16.87 5.76 -1.52
N GLN A 244 16.94 7.07 -1.28
CA GLN A 244 17.88 7.68 -0.33
C GLN A 244 17.68 7.12 1.08
N THR A 245 16.44 6.96 1.54
CA THR A 245 16.17 6.37 2.85
C THR A 245 16.61 4.90 2.90
N ASN A 246 16.35 4.14 1.83
CA ASN A 246 16.72 2.74 1.75
C ASN A 246 18.25 2.55 1.73
N GLU A 247 18.97 3.40 0.99
CA GLU A 247 20.43 3.43 0.95
C GLU A 247 21.02 3.83 2.31
N PHE A 248 20.49 4.89 2.93
CA PHE A 248 20.87 5.31 4.27
C PHE A 248 20.73 4.18 5.29
N LEU A 249 19.56 3.52 5.35
CA LEU A 249 19.33 2.40 6.25
C LEU A 249 20.22 1.20 5.93
N SER A 250 20.47 0.92 4.64
CA SER A 250 21.38 -0.15 4.23
C SER A 250 22.82 0.11 4.68
N ASN A 251 23.28 1.36 4.64
CA ASN A 251 24.62 1.74 5.09
C ASN A 251 24.75 1.69 6.62
N GLU A 252 23.73 2.15 7.35
CA GLU A 252 23.69 2.15 8.81
C GLU A 252 23.71 0.73 9.40
N TRP A 253 22.93 -0.18 8.83
CA TRP A 253 22.73 -1.53 9.37
C TRP A 253 23.59 -2.60 8.68
N GLY A 254 24.21 -2.29 7.54
CA GLY A 254 25.07 -3.21 6.80
C GLY A 254 24.38 -4.56 6.54
N ASN A 255 25.06 -5.65 6.90
CA ASN A 255 24.56 -7.03 6.73
C ASN A 255 23.32 -7.37 7.58
N HIS A 256 22.92 -6.49 8.50
CA HIS A 256 21.67 -6.64 9.27
C HIS A 256 20.45 -6.05 8.54
N TYR A 257 20.64 -5.32 7.44
CA TYR A 257 19.56 -4.75 6.63
C TYR A 257 19.10 -5.69 5.52
N ILE A 258 17.79 -5.93 5.43
CA ILE A 258 17.19 -6.73 4.35
C ILE A 258 16.68 -5.78 3.28
N ASN A 259 17.51 -5.56 2.26
CA ASN A 259 17.24 -4.60 1.21
C ASN A 259 16.19 -5.08 0.21
N LEU A 260 14.91 -5.07 0.60
CA LEU A 260 13.79 -5.56 -0.22
C LEU A 260 13.69 -4.85 -1.58
N ILE A 261 13.91 -3.53 -1.63
CA ILE A 261 13.95 -2.77 -2.88
C ILE A 261 15.13 -3.23 -3.74
N GLY A 262 16.32 -3.35 -3.16
CA GLY A 262 17.55 -3.72 -3.84
C GLY A 262 17.47 -5.08 -4.55
N ILE A 263 16.68 -6.01 -4.03
CA ILE A 263 16.49 -7.34 -4.64
C ILE A 263 15.72 -7.25 -5.98
N MET A 264 14.91 -6.21 -6.21
CA MET A 264 14.03 -6.11 -7.38
C MET A 264 14.30 -4.91 -8.29
N ILE A 265 15.06 -3.92 -7.81
CA ILE A 265 15.31 -2.67 -8.53
C ILE A 265 16.18 -2.91 -9.76
N ASP A 266 15.89 -2.21 -10.85
CA ASP A 266 16.74 -2.21 -12.05
C ASP A 266 17.65 -0.98 -12.12
N SER A 267 18.48 -0.91 -13.15
CA SER A 267 19.38 0.23 -13.42
C SER A 267 18.65 1.56 -13.64
N ASN A 268 17.34 1.53 -13.91
CA ASN A 268 16.51 2.72 -14.10
C ASN A 268 15.80 3.16 -12.81
N ASN A 269 16.19 2.61 -11.66
CA ASN A 269 15.58 2.87 -10.35
C ASN A 269 14.08 2.53 -10.30
N SER A 270 13.69 1.45 -10.98
CA SER A 270 12.32 0.97 -11.03
C SER A 270 12.19 -0.46 -10.53
N VAL A 271 11.02 -0.82 -10.01
CA VAL A 271 10.68 -2.18 -9.55
C VAL A 271 9.50 -2.74 -10.35
N PRO A 272 9.39 -4.07 -10.50
CA PRO A 272 8.25 -4.68 -11.16
C PRO A 272 6.96 -4.42 -10.38
N VAL A 273 5.85 -4.27 -11.10
CA VAL A 273 4.50 -4.18 -10.53
C VAL A 273 3.87 -5.58 -10.38
N PHE A 274 4.26 -6.48 -11.28
CA PHE A 274 3.75 -7.84 -11.36
C PHE A 274 4.85 -8.86 -11.07
N THR A 275 4.46 -10.02 -10.55
CA THR A 275 5.28 -11.23 -10.53
C THR A 275 5.48 -11.76 -11.96
N PRO A 276 6.45 -12.68 -12.18
CA PRO A 276 6.63 -13.34 -13.48
C PRO A 276 5.36 -14.00 -14.03
N ASP A 277 4.48 -14.52 -13.15
CA ASP A 277 3.20 -15.15 -13.50
C ASP A 277 2.05 -14.14 -13.70
N CYS A 278 2.38 -12.86 -13.91
CA CYS A 278 1.42 -11.77 -14.09
C CYS A 278 0.43 -11.59 -12.92
N LYS A 279 0.91 -11.70 -11.68
CA LYS A 279 0.12 -11.36 -10.48
C LYS A 279 0.60 -10.05 -9.88
N PHE A 280 -0.30 -9.20 -9.39
CA PHE A 280 0.13 -7.98 -8.71
C PHE A 280 0.93 -8.33 -7.46
N ILE A 281 2.11 -7.73 -7.31
CA ILE A 281 2.95 -7.90 -6.11
C ILE A 281 2.28 -7.24 -4.90
N SER A 282 1.64 -6.09 -5.12
CA SER A 282 0.90 -5.33 -4.11
C SER A 282 -0.44 -4.87 -4.69
N GLN A 283 -1.51 -4.93 -3.89
CA GLN A 283 -2.84 -4.48 -4.32
C GLN A 283 -3.07 -2.98 -4.13
N ASP A 284 -2.43 -2.35 -3.15
CA ASP A 284 -2.57 -0.94 -2.79
C ASP A 284 -1.26 -0.15 -2.99
N CYS A 285 -0.31 -0.73 -3.71
CA CYS A 285 1.04 -0.24 -3.93
C CYS A 285 1.95 -0.18 -2.68
N LEU A 286 1.49 -0.70 -1.53
CA LEU A 286 2.22 -0.73 -0.27
C LEU A 286 2.34 -2.14 0.32
N HIS A 287 1.22 -2.83 0.52
CA HIS A 287 1.14 -4.15 1.15
C HIS A 287 1.20 -5.27 0.12
N LEU A 288 1.91 -6.35 0.45
CA LEU A 288 2.04 -7.51 -0.41
C LEU A 288 0.71 -8.26 -0.54
N THR A 289 0.46 -8.75 -1.75
CA THR A 289 -0.52 -9.82 -1.96
C THR A 289 0.11 -11.17 -1.60
N LYS A 290 -0.69 -12.25 -1.56
CA LYS A 290 -0.14 -13.61 -1.42
C LYS A 290 0.91 -13.94 -2.48
N ASN A 291 0.62 -13.64 -3.75
CA ASN A 291 1.57 -13.84 -4.85
C ASN A 291 2.81 -12.97 -4.71
N GLY A 292 2.65 -11.73 -4.21
CA GLY A 292 3.77 -10.87 -3.85
C GLY A 292 4.67 -11.48 -2.78
N SER A 293 4.08 -11.99 -1.68
CA SER A 293 4.84 -12.67 -0.62
C SER A 293 5.56 -13.93 -1.11
N LEU A 294 4.91 -14.76 -1.93
CA LEU A 294 5.51 -15.93 -2.56
C LEU A 294 6.71 -15.53 -3.43
N TYR A 295 6.55 -14.50 -4.26
CA TYR A 295 7.60 -13.99 -5.12
C TYR A 295 8.82 -13.49 -4.32
N PHE A 296 8.59 -12.74 -3.25
CA PHE A 296 9.67 -12.36 -2.32
C PHE A 296 10.32 -13.57 -1.65
N GLY A 297 9.54 -14.58 -1.25
CA GLY A 297 10.06 -15.83 -0.69
C GLY A 297 11.04 -16.52 -1.64
N HIS A 298 10.71 -16.58 -2.94
CA HIS A 298 11.61 -17.13 -3.96
C HIS A 298 12.87 -16.29 -4.16
N LEU A 299 12.73 -14.96 -4.28
CA LEU A 299 13.86 -14.06 -4.45
C LEU A 299 14.82 -14.09 -3.24
N LEU A 300 14.27 -14.15 -2.03
CA LEU A 300 15.06 -14.25 -0.81
C LEU A 300 15.74 -15.59 -0.67
N HIS A 301 15.11 -16.69 -1.10
CA HIS A 301 15.80 -17.98 -1.13
C HIS A 301 17.03 -17.94 -2.04
N GLN A 302 16.94 -17.30 -3.21
CA GLN A 302 18.08 -17.08 -4.09
C GLN A 302 19.13 -16.16 -3.45
N TYR A 303 18.69 -15.07 -2.82
CA TYR A 303 19.58 -14.12 -2.15
C TYR A 303 20.31 -14.73 -0.95
N ILE A 304 19.60 -15.50 -0.12
CA ILE A 304 20.15 -16.24 1.02
C ILE A 304 21.11 -17.29 0.50
N LYS A 305 20.72 -18.12 -0.48
CA LYS A 305 21.64 -19.12 -1.07
C LYS A 305 22.91 -18.50 -1.67
N ALA A 306 22.84 -17.27 -2.19
CA ALA A 306 23.97 -16.55 -2.77
C ALA A 306 24.87 -15.83 -1.73
N ASN A 307 24.31 -15.37 -0.60
CA ASN A 307 25.02 -14.50 0.37
C ASN A 307 25.17 -15.09 1.79
N PHE A 308 24.35 -16.08 2.13
CA PHE A 308 24.35 -16.80 3.40
C PHE A 308 24.40 -18.28 3.10
N MET A 309 25.62 -18.83 3.13
CA MET A 309 25.82 -20.27 3.15
C MET A 309 24.93 -20.89 4.23
N PHE A 310 23.89 -21.63 3.82
CA PHE A 310 23.61 -22.89 4.48
C PHE A 310 24.73 -23.84 4.03
N GLN A 311 25.89 -23.70 4.67
CA GLN A 311 26.75 -24.83 4.97
C GLN A 311 26.27 -25.42 6.28
#